data_AF-A0A1A9NHK5-F1
#
_entry.id   AF-A0A1A9NHK5-F1
#
_cell.length_a   1.000
_cell.length_b   1.000
_cell.length_c   1.000
_cell.angle_alpha   90.00
_cell.angle_beta   90.00
_cell.angle_gamma   90.00
#
_symmetry.space_group_name_H-M   'P 1'
#
loop_
_entity.id
_entity.type
_entity.pdbx_description
1 polymer ?
#
loop_
_entity_poly.entity_id
_entity_poly.type
_entity_poly.pdbx_seq_one_letter_code
_entity_poly.pdbx_strand_id
1 'polypeptide(L)'
;MIKKAQQGFTLIELMIVVAIVGILAALALPAYQDYIVRSKVSEGLARGAEAKTSVAEFFSANARFPTNTSSAGFNSAASGYTRSVKWVNTAGSEKIEITLASSISSNNTSYGLILDVLGTTNGIVTWKCQAVDTADSAAVLPSKYTPGSCR
;
A
#
# COMPACT_ATOMS: atom_id res chain seq x y z
N MET A 1 30.76 -32.16 47.84
CA MET A 1 30.12 -31.30 46.80
C MET A 1 29.40 -32.21 45.83
N ILE A 2 28.06 -32.21 45.82
CA ILE A 2 27.26 -33.04 44.91
C ILE A 2 27.23 -32.33 43.55
N LYS A 3 27.91 -32.89 42.54
CA LYS A 3 27.76 -32.45 41.15
C LYS A 3 26.35 -32.84 40.69
N LYS A 4 25.45 -31.86 40.53
CA LYS A 4 24.20 -32.08 39.78
C LYS A 4 24.59 -32.50 38.36
N ALA A 5 24.22 -33.71 37.96
CA ALA A 5 24.34 -34.14 36.57
C ALA A 5 23.42 -33.24 35.73
N GLN A 6 24.00 -32.55 34.75
CA GLN A 6 23.25 -31.74 33.81
C GLN A 6 22.38 -32.68 32.96
N GLN A 7 21.08 -32.69 33.19
CA GLN A 7 20.13 -33.41 32.35
C GLN A 7 20.00 -32.66 31.03
N GLY A 8 20.51 -33.25 29.95
CA GLY A 8 20.37 -32.72 28.60
C GLY A 8 18.95 -32.90 28.06
N PHE A 9 18.55 -32.04 27.13
CA PHE A 9 17.31 -32.15 26.38
C PHE A 9 17.32 -33.45 25.54
N THR A 10 16.23 -34.20 25.54
CA THR A 10 16.12 -35.42 24.74
C THR A 10 15.85 -35.07 23.27
N LEU A 11 16.33 -35.94 22.37
CA LEU A 11 16.08 -35.79 20.93
C LEU A 11 14.57 -35.83 20.62
N ILE A 12 13.81 -36.61 21.39
CA ILE A 12 12.35 -36.70 21.25
C ILE A 12 11.64 -35.41 21.67
N GLU A 13 12.08 -34.75 22.75
CA GLU A 13 11.53 -33.44 23.14
C GLU A 13 11.80 -32.39 22.07
N LEU A 14 13.00 -32.40 21.50
CA LEU A 14 13.34 -31.45 20.43
C LEU A 14 12.51 -31.70 19.17
N MET A 15 12.28 -32.96 18.79
CA MET A 15 11.44 -33.31 17.64
C MET A 15 9.98 -32.89 17.83
N ILE A 16 9.42 -33.05 19.03
CA ILE A 16 8.06 -32.61 19.34
C ILE A 16 7.94 -31.09 19.24
N VAL A 17 8.92 -30.35 19.76
CA VAL A 17 8.93 -28.87 19.67
C VAL A 17 8.98 -28.41 18.22
N VAL A 18 9.85 -29.01 17.40
CA VAL A 18 9.94 -28.69 15.96
C VAL A 18 8.63 -29.00 15.24
N ALA A 19 7.96 -30.10 15.57
CA ALA A 19 6.66 -30.45 14.97
C ALA A 19 5.58 -29.41 15.32
N ILE A 20 5.48 -28.98 16.58
CA ILE A 20 4.50 -27.97 17.02
C ILE A 20 4.79 -26.62 16.36
N VAL A 21 6.06 -26.18 16.36
CA VAL A 21 6.47 -24.92 15.71
C VAL A 21 6.19 -24.96 14.20
N GLY A 22 6.40 -26.11 13.55
CA GLY A 22 6.10 -26.31 12.13
C GLY A 22 4.62 -26.09 11.80
N ILE A 23 3.70 -26.64 12.62
CA ILE A 23 2.25 -26.46 12.44
C ILE A 23 1.85 -25.00 12.65
N LEU A 24 2.34 -24.36 13.71
CA LEU A 24 2.05 -22.96 14.01
C LEU A 24 2.55 -22.03 12.90
N ALA A 25 3.75 -22.27 12.38
CA ALA A 25 4.33 -21.49 11.29
C ALA A 25 3.50 -21.60 10.01
N ALA A 26 3.02 -22.80 9.65
CA ALA A 26 2.21 -23.00 8.46
C ALA A 26 0.89 -22.18 8.47
N LEU A 27 0.29 -21.99 9.65
CA LEU A 27 -0.93 -21.17 9.81
C LEU A 27 -0.63 -19.67 9.92
N ALA A 28 0.46 -19.30 10.60
CA ALA A 28 0.79 -17.91 10.85
C ALA A 28 1.41 -17.19 9.64
N LEU A 29 2.20 -17.89 8.82
CA LEU A 29 2.91 -17.30 7.69
C LEU A 29 1.99 -16.63 6.65
N PRO A 30 0.87 -17.24 6.20
CA PRO A 30 -0.03 -16.61 5.24
C PRO A 30 -0.64 -15.30 5.78
N ALA A 31 -1.07 -15.29 7.05
CA ALA A 31 -1.65 -14.12 7.67
C ALA A 31 -0.62 -12.98 7.84
N TYR A 32 0.63 -13.32 8.17
CA TYR A 32 1.72 -12.36 8.26
C TYR A 32 2.06 -11.75 6.90
N GLN A 33 2.11 -12.56 5.84
CA GLN A 33 2.31 -12.08 4.47
C GLN A 33 1.20 -11.10 4.06
N ASP A 34 -0.06 -11.42 4.35
CA ASP A 34 -1.19 -10.53 4.07
C ASP A 34 -1.08 -9.19 4.82
N TYR A 35 -0.60 -9.20 6.07
CA TYR A 35 -0.36 -7.97 6.84
C TYR A 35 0.75 -7.11 6.23
N ILE A 36 1.87 -7.72 5.84
CA ILE A 36 2.97 -7.02 5.19
C ILE A 36 2.50 -6.39 3.87
N VAL A 37 1.71 -7.11 3.06
CA VAL A 37 1.13 -6.56 1.83
C VAL A 37 0.27 -5.32 2.11
N ARG A 38 -0.63 -5.38 3.11
CA ARG A 38 -1.43 -4.21 3.52
C ARG A 38 -0.58 -3.03 3.97
N SER A 39 0.51 -3.29 4.69
CA SER A 39 1.44 -2.24 5.12
C SER A 39 2.09 -1.55 3.93
N LYS A 40 2.56 -2.33 2.94
CA LYS A 40 3.17 -1.79 1.70
C LYS A 40 2.18 -0.98 0.88
N VAL A 41 0.92 -1.43 0.80
CA VAL A 41 -0.15 -0.67 0.11
C VAL A 41 -0.45 0.64 0.84
N SER A 42 -0.45 0.62 2.18
CA SER A 42 -0.70 1.82 3.00
C SER A 42 0.42 2.85 2.87
N GLU A 43 1.67 2.42 2.68
CA GLU A 43 2.78 3.31 2.33
C GLU A 43 2.51 4.06 1.02
N GLY A 44 2.04 3.36 -0.02
CA GLY A 44 1.66 4.02 -1.28
C GLY A 44 0.50 5.00 -1.11
N LEU A 45 -0.48 4.66 -0.28
CA LEU A 45 -1.56 5.58 0.06
C LEU A 45 -1.05 6.84 0.79
N ALA A 46 -0.05 6.71 1.66
CA ALA A 46 0.58 7.86 2.33
C ALA A 46 1.25 8.81 1.31
N ARG A 47 1.92 8.26 0.29
CA ARG A 47 2.45 9.05 -0.84
C ARG A 47 1.34 9.75 -1.63
N GLY A 48 0.21 9.08 -1.80
CA GLY A 48 -1.00 9.68 -2.35
C GLY A 48 -1.56 10.83 -1.51
N ALA A 49 -1.50 10.71 -0.19
CA ALA A 49 -1.95 11.75 0.74
C ALA A 49 -1.07 13.01 0.66
N GLU A 50 0.25 12.86 0.53
CA GLU A 50 1.17 13.98 0.26
C GLU A 50 0.79 14.70 -1.03
N ALA A 51 0.59 13.94 -2.12
CA ALA A 51 0.17 14.50 -3.40
C ALA A 51 -1.20 15.21 -3.31
N LYS A 52 -2.16 14.63 -2.58
CA LYS A 52 -3.47 15.22 -2.34
C LYS A 52 -3.38 16.57 -1.62
N THR A 53 -2.53 16.68 -0.61
CA THR A 53 -2.31 17.97 0.08
C THR A 53 -1.74 19.01 -0.88
N SER A 54 -0.70 18.65 -1.64
CA SER A 54 -0.07 19.54 -2.62
C SER A 54 -1.05 20.03 -3.69
N VAL A 55 -1.91 19.14 -4.21
CA VAL A 55 -2.96 19.51 -5.17
C VAL A 55 -4.02 20.42 -4.53
N ALA A 56 -4.42 20.14 -3.29
CA ALA A 56 -5.38 20.97 -2.57
C ALA A 56 -4.84 22.38 -2.31
N GLU A 57 -3.57 22.51 -1.91
CA GLU A 57 -2.89 23.80 -1.74
C GLU A 57 -2.83 24.58 -3.05
N PHE A 58 -2.45 23.91 -4.15
CA PHE A 58 -2.44 24.54 -5.47
C PHE A 58 -3.84 25.05 -5.87
N PHE A 59 -4.88 24.25 -5.62
CA PHE A 59 -6.27 24.63 -5.89
C PHE A 59 -6.70 25.83 -5.04
N SER A 60 -6.37 25.85 -3.75
CA SER A 60 -6.68 26.97 -2.86
C SER A 60 -5.98 28.27 -3.28
N ALA A 61 -4.75 28.19 -3.81
CA ALA A 61 -3.99 29.36 -4.24
C ALA A 61 -4.41 29.88 -5.62
N ASN A 62 -4.80 29.00 -6.55
CA ASN A 62 -5.00 29.36 -7.97
C ASN A 62 -6.47 29.25 -8.44
N ALA A 63 -7.38 28.77 -7.59
CA ALA A 63 -8.77 28.46 -7.92
C ALA A 63 -8.94 27.53 -9.15
N ARG A 64 -7.91 26.73 -9.46
CA ARG A 64 -7.88 25.76 -10.56
C ARG A 64 -6.99 24.59 -10.19
N PHE A 65 -7.22 23.45 -10.81
CA PHE A 65 -6.34 22.28 -10.63
C PHE A 65 -5.01 22.43 -11.37
N PRO A 66 -3.94 21.76 -10.92
CA PRO A 66 -2.69 21.68 -11.66
C PRO A 66 -2.91 21.04 -13.04
N THR A 67 -2.13 21.45 -14.03
CA THR A 67 -2.22 20.89 -15.39
C THR A 67 -1.49 19.56 -15.53
N ASN A 68 -0.48 19.31 -14.71
CA ASN A 68 0.34 18.11 -14.76
C ASN A 68 0.99 17.83 -13.39
N THR A 69 1.70 16.72 -13.28
CA THR A 69 2.36 16.31 -12.03
C THR A 69 3.45 17.30 -11.58
N SER A 70 4.17 17.92 -12.52
CA SER A 70 5.21 18.90 -12.19
C SER A 70 4.63 20.19 -11.61
N SER A 71 3.48 20.66 -12.11
CA SER A 71 2.80 21.84 -11.58
C SER A 71 2.06 21.55 -10.27
N ALA A 72 1.75 20.29 -9.98
CA ALA A 72 1.13 19.88 -8.72
C ALA A 72 2.10 19.92 -7.52
N GLY A 73 3.42 19.95 -7.74
CA GLY A 73 4.40 20.29 -6.70
C GLY A 73 4.81 19.16 -5.74
N PHE A 74 4.47 17.90 -6.02
CA PHE A 74 4.81 16.75 -5.17
C PHE A 74 5.84 15.81 -5.81
N ASN A 75 6.46 14.95 -4.99
CA ASN A 75 7.44 13.97 -5.47
C ASN A 75 6.78 12.75 -6.14
N SER A 76 6.89 12.68 -7.46
CA SER A 76 6.36 11.58 -8.29
C SER A 76 7.28 10.38 -8.48
N ALA A 77 8.52 10.45 -7.95
CA ALA A 77 9.53 9.42 -8.16
C ALA A 77 9.25 8.14 -7.37
N ALA A 78 9.79 7.03 -7.87
CA ALA A 78 9.75 5.74 -7.20
C ALA A 78 10.44 5.81 -5.84
N SER A 79 9.83 5.21 -4.82
CA SER A 79 10.37 5.13 -3.46
C SER A 79 9.69 4.00 -2.70
N GLY A 80 10.48 3.19 -2.00
CA GLY A 80 9.97 2.07 -1.20
C GLY A 80 9.13 1.11 -2.06
N TYR A 81 7.86 0.94 -1.70
CA TYR A 81 6.92 0.08 -2.44
C TYR A 81 6.00 0.85 -3.39
N THR A 82 6.31 2.12 -3.66
CA THR A 82 5.60 2.95 -4.64
C THR A 82 6.46 3.14 -5.88
N ARG A 83 5.95 2.74 -7.04
CA ARG A 83 6.64 2.90 -8.33
C ARG A 83 6.48 4.31 -8.89
N SER A 84 5.29 4.90 -8.79
CA SER A 84 5.07 6.28 -9.19
C SER A 84 3.80 6.85 -8.57
N VAL A 85 3.76 8.16 -8.40
CA VAL A 85 2.54 8.93 -8.12
C VAL A 85 2.38 9.96 -9.22
N LYS A 86 1.20 10.01 -9.86
CA LYS A 86 0.94 10.89 -10.99
C LYS A 86 -0.34 11.68 -10.77
N TRP A 87 -0.31 12.96 -11.09
CA TRP A 87 -1.50 13.77 -11.26
C TRP A 87 -1.98 13.69 -12.70
N VAL A 88 -3.24 13.32 -12.88
CA VAL A 88 -3.94 13.28 -14.16
C VAL A 88 -5.04 14.34 -14.13
N ASN A 89 -4.88 15.36 -14.96
CA ASN A 89 -5.89 16.40 -15.16
C ASN A 89 -6.61 16.12 -16.48
N THR A 90 -7.74 15.45 -16.41
CA THR A 90 -8.65 15.27 -17.54
C THR A 90 -9.96 15.93 -17.18
N ALA A 91 -10.52 16.75 -18.07
CA ALA A 91 -11.74 17.50 -17.78
C ALA A 91 -12.86 16.56 -17.31
N GLY A 92 -13.33 16.75 -16.08
CA GLY A 92 -14.38 15.93 -15.46
C GLY A 92 -13.89 14.61 -14.86
N SER A 93 -12.58 14.38 -14.78
CA SER A 93 -11.95 13.19 -14.16
C SER A 93 -10.54 13.51 -13.68
N GLU A 94 -10.42 14.49 -12.78
CA GLU A 94 -9.18 14.81 -12.10
C GLU A 94 -8.85 13.79 -11.02
N LYS A 95 -7.63 13.26 -11.04
CA LYS A 95 -7.26 12.15 -10.15
C LYS A 95 -5.76 12.05 -9.89
N ILE A 96 -5.42 11.44 -8.76
CA ILE A 96 -4.06 11.00 -8.45
C ILE A 96 -3.99 9.50 -8.68
N GLU A 97 -3.10 9.07 -9.57
CA GLU A 97 -2.80 7.67 -9.83
C GLU A 97 -1.55 7.26 -9.06
N ILE A 98 -1.70 6.28 -8.18
CA ILE A 98 -0.62 5.69 -7.41
C ILE A 98 -0.36 4.31 -8.00
N THR A 99 0.83 4.10 -8.53
CA THR A 99 1.28 2.79 -9.01
C THR A 99 2.20 2.19 -7.96
N LEU A 100 1.82 1.03 -7.45
CA LEU A 100 2.61 0.28 -6.48
C LEU A 100 3.68 -0.55 -7.19
N ALA A 101 4.75 -0.88 -6.47
CA ALA A 101 5.79 -1.77 -6.95
C ALA A 101 5.24 -3.20 -7.11
N SER A 102 5.69 -3.90 -8.14
CA SER A 102 5.31 -5.30 -8.40
C SER A 102 5.75 -6.26 -7.27
N SER A 103 6.79 -5.89 -6.51
CA SER A 103 7.30 -6.62 -5.34
C SER A 103 6.37 -6.60 -4.11
N ILE A 104 5.21 -5.95 -4.21
CA ILE A 104 4.20 -6.00 -3.15
C ILE A 104 3.62 -7.40 -3.02
N SER A 105 3.30 -8.09 -4.12
CA SER A 105 2.79 -9.47 -4.09
C SER A 105 3.86 -10.49 -4.48
N SER A 106 3.70 -11.70 -3.96
CA SER A 106 4.53 -12.87 -4.33
C SER A 106 4.46 -13.20 -5.82
N ASN A 107 3.40 -12.77 -6.51
CA ASN A 107 3.17 -13.03 -7.94
C ASN A 107 3.77 -11.92 -8.84
N ASN A 108 4.55 -11.00 -8.26
CA ASN A 108 5.20 -9.89 -8.97
C ASN A 108 4.20 -9.06 -9.82
N THR A 109 2.99 -8.88 -9.30
CA THR A 109 1.90 -8.13 -9.96
C THR A 109 1.91 -6.69 -9.45
N SER A 110 1.89 -5.72 -10.38
CA SER A 110 1.73 -4.31 -10.02
C SER A 110 0.26 -4.00 -9.74
N TYR A 111 0.00 -3.21 -8.70
CA TYR A 111 -1.35 -2.78 -8.33
C TYR A 111 -1.44 -1.25 -8.31
N GLY A 112 -2.67 -0.74 -8.41
CA GLY A 112 -2.95 0.68 -8.37
C GLY A 112 -3.90 1.11 -7.27
N LEU A 113 -3.74 2.34 -6.81
CA LEU A 113 -4.75 3.09 -6.09
C LEU A 113 -5.02 4.40 -6.85
N ILE A 114 -6.28 4.80 -6.95
CA ILE A 114 -6.68 6.11 -7.47
C ILE A 114 -7.29 6.93 -6.35
N LEU A 115 -6.94 8.21 -6.29
CA LEU A 115 -7.65 9.23 -5.53
C LEU A 115 -8.35 10.15 -6.52
N ASP A 116 -9.64 9.93 -6.75
CA ASP A 116 -10.46 10.75 -7.63
C ASP A 116 -10.93 12.00 -6.89
N VAL A 117 -10.93 13.13 -7.59
CA VAL A 117 -11.60 14.34 -7.15
C VAL A 117 -13.10 14.19 -7.43
N LEU A 118 -13.91 14.20 -6.38
CA LEU A 118 -15.38 14.18 -6.50
C LEU A 118 -15.98 15.55 -6.77
N GLY A 119 -15.24 16.61 -6.47
CA GLY A 119 -15.68 17.98 -6.63
C GLY A 119 -15.03 18.89 -5.60
N THR A 120 -15.45 20.16 -5.62
CA THR A 120 -15.01 21.15 -4.64
C THR A 120 -16.22 21.79 -3.97
N THR A 121 -16.16 21.97 -2.65
CA THR A 121 -17.22 22.60 -1.87
C THR A 121 -16.58 23.63 -0.96
N ASN A 122 -16.98 24.90 -1.07
CA ASN A 122 -16.39 26.00 -0.31
C ASN A 122 -14.85 26.07 -0.41
N GLY A 123 -14.28 25.75 -1.58
CA GLY A 123 -12.83 25.75 -1.81
C GLY A 123 -12.08 24.51 -1.28
N ILE A 124 -12.79 23.55 -0.69
CA ILE A 124 -12.22 22.28 -0.22
C ILE A 124 -12.42 21.23 -1.30
N VAL A 125 -11.34 20.53 -1.67
CA VAL A 125 -11.38 19.42 -2.63
C VAL A 125 -11.83 18.15 -1.92
N THR A 126 -12.92 17.53 -2.41
CA THR A 126 -13.44 16.26 -1.91
C THR A 126 -12.86 15.11 -2.73
N TRP A 127 -12.45 14.03 -2.07
CA TRP A 127 -11.73 12.92 -2.70
C TRP A 127 -12.43 11.59 -2.44
N LYS A 128 -12.35 10.68 -3.40
CA LYS A 128 -12.70 9.27 -3.26
C LYS A 128 -11.48 8.42 -3.57
N CYS A 129 -11.15 7.47 -2.69
CA CYS A 129 -10.12 6.50 -3.00
C CYS A 129 -10.75 5.24 -3.59
N GLN A 130 -10.14 4.67 -4.63
CA GLN A 130 -10.54 3.41 -5.22
C GLN A 130 -9.30 2.57 -5.55
N ALA A 131 -9.33 1.29 -5.22
CA ALA A 131 -8.36 0.33 -5.76
C ALA A 131 -8.65 0.09 -7.25
N VAL A 132 -7.61 0.16 -8.08
CA VAL A 132 -7.76 -0.05 -9.53
C VAL A 132 -6.74 -1.03 -10.08
N ASP A 133 -7.06 -1.53 -11.25
CA ASP A 133 -6.12 -2.19 -12.15
C ASP A 133 -5.33 -1.10 -12.90
N THR A 134 -4.06 -0.91 -12.57
CA THR A 134 -3.20 -0.02 -13.36
C THR A 134 -2.86 -0.69 -14.67
N ALA A 135 -3.07 0.02 -15.78
CA ALA A 135 -2.85 -0.37 -17.17
C ALA A 135 -1.56 -1.20 -17.40
N ASP A 136 -1.68 -2.52 -17.23
CA ASP A 136 -1.11 -3.53 -18.13
C ASP A 136 -1.48 -4.99 -17.77
N SER A 137 -2.28 -5.31 -16.75
CA SER A 137 -2.80 -6.67 -16.55
C SER A 137 -3.87 -6.77 -15.44
N ALA A 138 -5.15 -6.70 -15.83
CA ALA A 138 -6.35 -7.38 -15.31
C ALA A 138 -6.53 -7.60 -13.78
N ALA A 139 -5.72 -7.01 -12.90
CA ALA A 139 -5.60 -7.39 -11.51
C ALA A 139 -5.88 -6.19 -10.61
N VAL A 140 -7.17 -6.03 -10.29
CA VAL A 140 -7.60 -5.14 -9.21
C VAL A 140 -6.98 -5.63 -7.90
N LEU A 141 -6.43 -4.71 -7.10
CA LEU A 141 -5.91 -5.04 -5.77
C LEU A 141 -6.99 -5.80 -4.98
N PRO A 142 -6.72 -7.05 -4.53
CA PRO A 142 -7.70 -7.84 -3.79
C PRO A 142 -8.22 -7.08 -2.58
N SER A 143 -9.54 -7.15 -2.34
CA SER A 143 -10.20 -6.41 -1.24
C SER A 143 -9.58 -6.67 0.13
N LYS A 144 -8.97 -7.84 0.36
CA LYS A 144 -8.22 -8.17 1.58
C LYS A 144 -6.97 -7.32 1.83
N TYR A 145 -6.41 -6.72 0.77
CA TYR A 145 -5.25 -5.83 0.82
C TYR A 145 -5.63 -4.35 0.71
N THR A 146 -6.82 -4.05 0.18
CA THR A 146 -7.31 -2.68 0.03
C THR A 146 -7.55 -2.02 1.40
N PRO A 147 -6.99 -0.83 1.65
CA PRO A 147 -7.27 -0.05 2.87
C PRO A 147 -8.75 0.28 2.99
N GLY A 148 -9.26 0.41 4.22
CA GLY A 148 -10.68 0.72 4.45
C GLY A 148 -11.16 2.02 3.82
N SER A 149 -10.27 3.00 3.65
CA SER A 149 -10.56 4.28 2.97
C SER A 149 -10.71 4.17 1.45
N CYS A 150 -10.30 3.05 0.86
CA CYS A 150 -10.23 2.80 -0.58
C CYS A 150 -11.10 1.61 -1.03
N ARG A 151 -11.97 1.12 -0.13
CA ARG A 151 -12.96 0.07 -0.41
C ARG A 151 -14.28 0.67 -0.85
#